data_AF-A0ABD3QDV4-F1
#
_entry.id   AF-A0ABD3QDV4-F1
#
_cell.length_a   1.000
_cell.length_b   1.000
_cell.length_c   1.000
_cell.angle_alpha   90.00
_cell.angle_beta   90.00
_cell.angle_gamma   90.00
#
_symmetry.space_group_name_H-M   'P 1'
#
loop_
_entity.id
_entity.type
_entity.pdbx_description
1 polymer ?
#
loop_
_entity_poly.entity_id
_entity_poly.type
_entity_poly.pdbx_seq_one_letter_code
_entity_poly.pdbx_strand_id
1 'polypeptide(L)'
;LKTALQQKLLNKIVHTSALTSSAFLTSLISLAPRPSFASVLSTSINSVGTLAPISREEAEQRFRTGRESLQYLLDHYDEICEGGGDNVRRYLGTVGVNGLFGIGKALRVLGEDVDDIVEYTELVTEIERSIQQADGSAYMAIFTVTSTSGVPSAKYFNDAKIEIERCAKSMDDLAAMIGLKP
;
A
#
# COMPACT_ATOMS: atom_id res chain seq x y z
N LEU A 1 -21.31 39.42 -48.78
CA LEU A 1 -22.20 38.41 -49.42
C LEU A 1 -21.35 37.65 -50.43
N LYS A 2 -21.18 36.35 -50.45
CA LYS A 2 -21.68 35.16 -49.77
C LYS A 2 -20.49 34.22 -49.97
N THR A 3 -19.86 33.67 -48.94
CA THR A 3 -20.01 32.22 -48.71
C THR A 3 -19.49 31.83 -47.32
N ALA A 4 -19.79 32.62 -46.30
CA ALA A 4 -19.90 32.11 -44.94
C ALA A 4 -21.25 31.37 -44.78
N LEU A 5 -21.62 30.44 -45.69
CA LEU A 5 -22.91 29.74 -45.66
C LEU A 5 -23.08 28.69 -46.77
N GLN A 6 -22.13 27.79 -47.01
CA GLN A 6 -22.46 26.57 -47.77
C GLN A 6 -21.78 25.33 -47.18
N GLN A 7 -22.59 24.61 -46.39
CA GLN A 7 -22.46 23.18 -46.07
C GLN A 7 -21.32 22.84 -45.09
N LYS A 8 -21.47 22.75 -43.75
CA LYS A 8 -22.63 22.47 -42.87
C LYS A 8 -23.59 21.38 -43.37
N LEU A 9 -23.06 20.36 -44.05
CA LEU A 9 -23.86 19.24 -44.57
C LEU A 9 -23.08 17.91 -44.67
N LEU A 10 -22.02 17.73 -43.87
CA LEU A 10 -21.29 16.46 -43.77
C LEU A 10 -21.40 15.82 -42.38
N ASN A 11 -22.50 16.10 -41.68
CA ASN A 11 -22.91 15.36 -40.50
C ASN A 11 -24.44 15.20 -40.54
N LYS A 12 -24.90 14.02 -40.99
CA LYS A 12 -26.06 13.30 -40.43
C LYS A 12 -26.48 12.09 -41.27
N ILE A 13 -26.62 10.95 -40.57
CA ILE A 13 -27.73 9.98 -40.67
C ILE A 13 -27.57 8.93 -41.80
N VAL A 14 -27.18 7.68 -41.51
CA VAL A 14 -27.88 6.58 -40.80
C VAL A 14 -28.67 5.68 -41.76
N HIS A 15 -28.54 4.36 -41.49
CA HIS A 15 -29.33 3.21 -41.96
C HIS A 15 -29.20 2.78 -43.43
N THR A 16 -28.67 1.57 -43.66
CA THR A 16 -29.50 0.35 -43.80
C THR A 16 -28.63 -0.87 -44.07
N SER A 17 -29.02 -1.96 -43.42
CA SER A 17 -28.48 -3.31 -43.45
C SER A 17 -29.10 -4.12 -44.60
N ALA A 18 -28.33 -4.97 -45.29
CA ALA A 18 -28.80 -6.25 -45.84
C ALA A 18 -27.67 -7.12 -46.41
N LEU A 19 -27.49 -8.28 -45.76
CA LEU A 19 -27.46 -9.63 -46.34
C LEU A 19 -26.37 -10.00 -47.37
N THR A 20 -25.34 -10.69 -46.88
CA THR A 20 -24.72 -11.81 -47.61
C THR A 20 -24.54 -13.00 -46.68
N SER A 21 -25.37 -14.02 -46.89
CA SER A 21 -25.22 -15.35 -46.32
C SER A 21 -23.90 -15.97 -46.75
N SER A 22 -23.15 -16.50 -45.79
CA SER A 22 -22.24 -17.63 -46.05
C SER A 22 -22.22 -18.53 -44.83
N ALA A 23 -22.70 -19.75 -45.05
CA ALA A 23 -22.68 -20.84 -44.10
C ALA A 23 -21.25 -21.32 -43.90
N PHE A 24 -20.81 -21.47 -42.64
CA PHE A 24 -19.67 -22.34 -42.32
C PHE A 24 -19.94 -23.12 -41.04
N LEU A 25 -20.01 -24.43 -41.27
CA LEU A 25 -19.88 -25.59 -40.41
C LEU A 25 -19.53 -25.38 -38.92
N THR A 26 -20.42 -25.94 -38.11
CA THR A 26 -20.22 -26.45 -36.76
C THR A 26 -18.96 -27.31 -36.63
N SER A 27 -18.03 -26.89 -35.79
CA SER A 27 -17.09 -27.79 -35.12
C SER A 27 -17.30 -27.64 -33.60
N LEU A 28 -18.07 -28.56 -33.02
CA LEU A 28 -18.21 -28.72 -31.58
C LEU A 28 -16.90 -29.35 -31.07
N ILE A 29 -15.97 -28.51 -30.65
CA ILE A 29 -14.82 -28.96 -29.87
C ILE A 29 -15.35 -29.30 -28.47
N SER A 30 -15.50 -30.59 -28.22
CA SER A 30 -15.75 -31.13 -26.88
C SER A 30 -14.56 -30.79 -25.99
N LEU A 31 -14.72 -29.75 -25.16
CA LEU A 31 -13.74 -29.36 -24.16
C LEU A 31 -13.90 -30.28 -22.95
N ALA A 32 -13.31 -31.48 -23.01
CA ALA A 32 -13.22 -32.34 -21.83
C ALA A 32 -12.38 -31.61 -20.76
N PRO A 33 -12.90 -31.39 -19.54
CA PRO A 33 -12.12 -30.79 -18.47
C PRO A 33 -10.96 -31.73 -18.13
N ARG A 34 -9.73 -31.22 -18.26
CA ARG A 34 -8.56 -31.93 -17.75
C ARG A 34 -8.69 -32.05 -16.23
N PRO A 35 -8.40 -33.21 -15.62
CA PRO A 35 -8.28 -33.29 -14.17
C PRO A 35 -7.15 -32.37 -13.73
N SER A 36 -7.49 -31.29 -13.04
CA SER A 36 -6.52 -30.47 -12.33
C SER A 36 -6.01 -31.27 -11.15
N PHE A 37 -4.79 -31.81 -11.27
CA PHE A 37 -4.05 -32.25 -10.11
C PHE A 37 -3.63 -31.00 -9.33
N ALA A 38 -4.30 -30.72 -8.23
CA ALA A 38 -3.83 -29.78 -7.24
C ALA A 38 -2.50 -30.33 -6.70
N SER A 39 -1.38 -29.84 -7.23
CA SER A 39 -0.12 -29.92 -6.53
C SER A 39 -0.28 -29.05 -5.29
N VAL A 40 -0.64 -29.68 -4.17
CA VAL A 40 -0.51 -29.03 -2.86
C VAL A 40 0.98 -28.79 -2.73
N LEU A 41 1.40 -27.53 -2.89
CA LEU A 41 2.71 -27.09 -2.47
C LEU A 41 2.76 -27.37 -0.96
N SER A 42 3.24 -28.56 -0.58
CA SER A 42 3.68 -28.81 0.77
C SER A 42 4.91 -27.96 0.94
N THR A 43 4.67 -26.69 1.30
CA THR A 43 5.71 -25.86 1.89
C THR A 43 6.05 -26.58 3.19
N SER A 44 7.02 -27.49 3.10
CA SER A 44 7.91 -27.73 4.21
C SER A 44 8.55 -26.37 4.46
N ILE A 45 7.90 -25.60 5.35
CA ILE A 45 8.48 -24.39 5.91
C ILE A 45 9.65 -24.93 6.71
N ASN A 46 10.78 -25.12 6.04
CA ASN A 46 12.06 -25.13 6.70
C ASN A 46 12.06 -23.83 7.48
N SER A 47 11.89 -23.97 8.79
CA SER A 47 12.00 -22.93 9.80
C SER A 47 13.16 -22.02 9.41
N VAL A 48 12.84 -20.92 8.73
CA VAL A 48 13.72 -19.77 8.59
C VAL A 48 13.98 -19.39 10.03
N GLY A 49 15.23 -19.66 10.48
CA GLY A 49 15.59 -19.73 11.90
C GLY A 49 14.79 -18.73 12.72
N THR A 50 14.05 -19.25 13.71
CA THR A 50 13.23 -18.46 14.62
C THR A 50 14.06 -17.27 15.10
N LEU A 51 13.79 -16.10 14.52
CA LEU A 51 14.44 -14.86 14.92
C LEU A 51 14.29 -14.77 16.43
N ALA A 52 15.41 -14.73 17.15
CA ALA A 52 15.44 -14.81 18.60
C ALA A 52 14.30 -13.96 19.20
N PRO A 53 13.49 -14.50 20.13
CA PRO A 53 12.43 -13.73 20.75
C PRO A 53 13.06 -12.45 21.33
N ILE A 54 12.41 -11.31 21.07
CA ILE A 54 12.85 -10.03 21.62
C ILE A 54 12.27 -9.90 23.03
N SER A 55 13.00 -9.24 23.93
CA SER A 55 12.48 -8.92 25.26
C SER A 55 11.38 -7.85 25.17
N ARG A 56 10.57 -7.73 26.22
CA ARG A 56 9.57 -6.65 26.33
C ARG A 56 10.26 -5.29 26.31
N GLU A 57 11.38 -5.15 27.00
CA GLU A 57 12.16 -3.91 27.04
C GLU A 57 12.69 -3.53 25.66
N GLU A 58 13.16 -4.51 24.86
CA GLU A 58 13.56 -4.27 23.47
C GLU A 58 12.34 -3.87 22.61
N ALA A 59 11.19 -4.51 22.81
CA ALA A 59 9.96 -4.18 22.10
C ALA A 59 9.48 -2.75 22.40
N GLU A 60 9.49 -2.32 23.67
CA GLU A 60 9.19 -0.95 24.08
C GLU A 60 10.17 0.05 23.46
N GLN A 61 11.47 -0.24 23.48
CA GLN A 61 12.46 0.64 22.89
C GLN A 61 12.27 0.78 21.38
N ARG A 62 12.00 -0.31 20.68
CA ARG A 62 11.67 -0.29 19.24
C ARG A 62 10.44 0.55 18.97
N PHE A 63 9.39 0.39 19.77
CA PHE A 63 8.16 1.17 19.66
C PHE A 63 8.42 2.68 19.82
N ARG A 64 9.12 3.09 20.88
CA ARG A 64 9.49 4.50 21.11
C ARG A 64 10.34 5.07 19.98
N THR A 65 11.40 4.35 19.58
CA THR A 65 12.27 4.76 18.48
C THR A 65 11.51 4.85 17.14
N GLY A 66 10.55 3.96 16.92
CA GLY A 66 9.67 4.00 15.75
C GLY A 66 8.77 5.23 15.76
N ARG A 67 8.18 5.56 16.91
CA ARG A 67 7.34 6.76 17.08
C ARG A 67 8.13 8.05 16.93
N GLU A 68 9.33 8.12 17.47
CA GLU A 68 10.28 9.23 17.29
C GLU A 68 10.65 9.41 15.81
N SER A 69 10.92 8.31 15.10
CA SER A 69 11.19 8.33 13.65
C SER A 69 10.01 8.89 12.85
N LEU A 70 8.77 8.54 13.20
CA LEU A 70 7.58 9.14 12.58
C LEU A 70 7.41 10.61 12.93
N GLN A 71 7.70 11.00 14.18
CA GLN A 71 7.60 12.40 14.59
C GLN A 71 8.58 13.26 13.80
N TYR A 72 9.84 12.82 13.72
CA TYR A 72 10.86 13.49 12.92
C TYR A 72 10.44 13.60 11.46
N LEU A 73 9.89 12.50 10.90
CA LEU A 73 9.38 12.50 9.53
C LEU A 73 8.27 13.54 9.34
N LEU A 74 7.33 13.68 10.27
CA LEU A 74 6.25 14.66 10.19
C LEU A 74 6.75 16.10 10.33
N ASP A 75 7.67 16.34 11.26
CA ASP A 75 8.22 17.68 11.55
C ASP A 75 9.08 18.21 10.40
N HIS A 76 9.75 17.31 9.67
CA HIS A 76 10.67 17.62 8.57
C HIS A 76 10.14 17.13 7.21
N TYR A 77 8.84 16.89 7.09
CA TYR A 77 8.28 16.13 5.96
C TYR A 77 8.61 16.74 4.61
N ASP A 78 8.42 18.06 4.47
CA ASP A 78 8.61 18.76 3.20
C ASP A 78 10.07 18.70 2.76
N GLU A 79 11.03 18.89 3.67
CA GLU A 79 12.48 18.78 3.43
C GLU A 79 12.87 17.35 3.01
N ILE A 80 12.33 16.34 3.72
CA ILE A 80 12.62 14.92 3.43
C ILE A 80 12.11 14.54 2.02
N CYS A 81 10.94 15.06 1.62
CA CYS A 81 10.35 14.82 0.30
C CYS A 81 11.20 15.38 -0.85
N GLU A 82 11.99 16.44 -0.64
CA GLU A 82 12.90 16.99 -1.66
C GLU A 82 13.95 15.97 -2.09
N GLY A 83 14.40 15.11 -1.17
CA GLY A 83 15.31 14.02 -1.47
C GLY A 83 14.66 12.75 -2.05
N GLY A 84 13.35 12.78 -2.30
CA GLY A 84 12.60 11.75 -3.01
C GLY A 84 11.93 10.70 -2.11
N GLY A 85 11.14 9.83 -2.75
CA GLY A 85 10.30 8.83 -2.07
C GLY A 85 11.07 7.87 -1.16
N ASP A 86 12.28 7.45 -1.55
CA ASP A 86 13.08 6.55 -0.73
C ASP A 86 13.50 7.17 0.62
N ASN A 87 13.61 8.49 0.73
CA ASN A 87 13.90 9.12 2.02
C ASN A 87 12.73 8.95 2.99
N VAL A 88 11.49 9.16 2.54
CA VAL A 88 10.30 8.89 3.36
C VAL A 88 10.26 7.43 3.79
N ARG A 89 10.52 6.51 2.86
CA ARG A 89 10.50 5.04 3.10
C ARG A 89 11.55 4.58 4.13
N ARG A 90 12.68 5.29 4.25
CA ARG A 90 13.67 5.02 5.30
C ARG A 90 13.12 5.29 6.70
N TYR A 91 12.37 6.36 6.89
CA TYR A 91 11.73 6.67 8.18
C TYR A 91 10.54 5.76 8.50
N LEU A 92 9.88 5.21 7.48
CA LEU A 92 8.84 4.18 7.63
C LEU A 92 9.40 2.78 7.99
N GLY A 93 10.73 2.59 7.94
CA GLY A 93 11.35 1.31 8.23
C GLY A 93 11.16 0.25 7.15
N THR A 94 10.74 0.64 5.94
CA THR A 94 10.59 -0.25 4.78
C THR A 94 11.85 -0.27 3.91
N VAL A 95 12.72 0.73 4.06
CA VAL A 95 14.06 0.79 3.45
C VAL A 95 15.10 0.99 4.54
N GLY A 96 15.95 -0.02 4.76
CA GLY A 96 16.93 0.01 5.85
C GLY A 96 16.34 -0.43 7.19
N VAL A 97 17.05 -0.13 8.28
CA VAL A 97 16.69 -0.57 9.64
C VAL A 97 16.51 0.65 10.54
N ASN A 98 15.33 0.76 11.15
CA ASN A 98 15.01 1.72 12.20
C ASN A 98 14.01 1.09 13.19
N GLY A 99 13.44 1.89 14.11
CA GLY A 99 12.47 1.40 15.09
C GLY A 99 11.20 0.77 14.49
N LEU A 100 10.80 1.17 13.27
CA LEU A 100 9.64 0.62 12.57
C LEU A 100 9.94 -0.64 11.74
N PHE A 101 11.21 -0.96 11.51
CA PHE A 101 11.58 -2.15 10.76
C PHE A 101 11.07 -3.42 11.47
N GLY A 102 10.11 -4.10 10.83
CA GLY A 102 9.47 -5.29 11.39
C GLY A 102 8.71 -5.02 12.68
N ILE A 103 8.09 -3.83 12.83
CA ILE A 103 7.40 -3.38 14.05
C ILE A 103 6.37 -4.39 14.59
N GLY A 104 5.72 -5.17 13.72
CA GLY A 104 4.77 -6.21 14.12
C GLY A 104 5.35 -7.22 15.11
N LYS A 105 6.66 -7.47 15.11
CA LYS A 105 7.31 -8.33 16.13
C LYS A 105 7.30 -7.68 17.52
N ALA A 106 7.55 -6.37 17.60
CA ALA A 106 7.47 -5.61 18.85
C ALA A 106 6.02 -5.52 19.34
N LEU A 107 5.09 -5.20 18.44
CA LEU A 107 3.67 -5.14 18.76
C LEU A 107 3.14 -6.49 19.24
N ARG A 108 3.61 -7.63 18.71
CA ARG A 108 3.20 -8.93 19.25
C ARG A 108 3.61 -9.12 20.71
N VAL A 109 4.83 -8.73 21.09
CA VAL A 109 5.34 -8.86 22.47
C VAL A 109 4.62 -7.90 23.41
N LEU A 110 4.35 -6.67 22.96
CA LEU A 110 3.66 -5.67 23.77
C LEU A 110 2.18 -6.01 24.04
N GLY A 111 1.59 -6.88 23.21
CA GLY A 111 0.20 -7.30 23.32
C GLY A 111 -0.07 -8.46 24.30
N GLU A 112 0.97 -9.06 24.90
CA GLU A 112 0.82 -10.29 25.71
C GLU A 112 -0.04 -10.08 26.98
N ASP A 113 -0.02 -8.87 27.55
CA ASP A 113 -0.69 -8.53 28.82
C ASP A 113 -1.78 -7.45 28.67
N VAL A 114 -2.33 -7.26 27.47
CA VAL A 114 -3.34 -6.21 27.23
C VAL A 114 -4.74 -6.71 27.58
N ASP A 115 -5.46 -5.92 28.38
CA ASP A 115 -6.83 -6.25 28.82
C ASP A 115 -7.84 -6.27 27.66
N ASP A 116 -7.76 -5.31 26.74
CA ASP A 116 -8.62 -5.22 25.56
C ASP A 116 -7.87 -5.66 24.29
N ILE A 117 -7.81 -6.97 24.08
CA ILE A 117 -7.10 -7.56 22.94
C ILE A 117 -7.74 -7.21 21.58
N VAL A 118 -9.04 -6.91 21.54
CA VAL A 118 -9.75 -6.60 20.29
C VAL A 118 -9.30 -5.23 19.80
N GLU A 119 -9.44 -4.21 20.64
CA GLU A 119 -8.99 -2.85 20.32
C GLU A 119 -7.48 -2.83 20.03
N TYR A 120 -6.69 -3.59 20.78
CA TYR A 120 -5.26 -3.72 20.55
C TYR A 120 -4.95 -4.24 19.14
N THR A 121 -5.62 -5.32 18.74
CA THR A 121 -5.40 -5.94 17.42
C THR A 121 -5.86 -5.03 16.28
N GLU A 122 -6.92 -4.25 16.49
CA GLU A 122 -7.38 -3.24 15.54
C GLU A 122 -6.33 -2.13 15.34
N LEU A 123 -5.77 -1.59 16.43
CA LEU A 123 -4.71 -0.59 16.36
C LEU A 123 -3.42 -1.15 15.73
N VAL A 124 -3.02 -2.39 16.04
CA VAL A 124 -1.88 -3.04 15.39
C VAL A 124 -2.11 -3.16 13.89
N THR A 125 -3.29 -3.63 13.48
CA THR A 125 -3.64 -3.74 12.06
C THR A 125 -3.62 -2.38 11.38
N GLU A 126 -4.10 -1.34 12.07
CA GLU A 126 -4.13 0.01 11.57
C GLU A 126 -2.72 0.60 11.38
N ILE A 127 -1.82 0.41 12.34
CA ILE A 127 -0.41 0.81 12.24
C ILE A 127 0.25 0.14 11.02
N GLU A 128 0.13 -1.18 10.88
CA GLU A 128 0.73 -1.92 9.77
C GLU A 128 0.16 -1.47 8.42
N ARG A 129 -1.16 -1.27 8.35
CA ARG A 129 -1.86 -0.81 7.15
C ARG A 129 -1.42 0.59 6.75
N SER A 130 -1.34 1.53 7.68
CA SER A 130 -0.93 2.90 7.38
C SER A 130 0.54 2.98 6.96
N ILE A 131 1.45 2.19 7.56
CA ILE A 131 2.84 2.07 7.07
C ILE A 131 2.88 1.57 5.63
N GLN A 132 2.13 0.52 5.30
CA GLN A 132 2.10 -0.04 3.94
C GLN A 132 1.54 0.95 2.90
N GLN A 133 0.50 1.70 3.26
CA GLN A 133 -0.11 2.70 2.37
C GLN A 133 0.77 3.93 2.19
N ALA A 134 1.44 4.38 3.26
CA ALA A 134 2.43 5.45 3.19
C ALA A 134 3.63 5.02 2.32
N ASP A 135 4.15 3.80 2.51
CA ASP A 135 5.26 3.25 1.71
C ASP A 135 4.89 3.15 0.24
N GLY A 136 3.72 2.59 -0.09
CA GLY A 136 3.25 2.49 -1.46
C GLY A 136 3.13 3.86 -2.14
N SER A 137 2.61 4.86 -1.42
CA SER A 137 2.50 6.22 -1.93
C SER A 137 3.88 6.86 -2.14
N ALA A 138 4.77 6.78 -1.15
CA ALA A 138 6.14 7.28 -1.26
C ALA A 138 6.91 6.58 -2.39
N TYR A 139 6.73 5.28 -2.57
CA TYR A 139 7.30 4.52 -3.68
C TYR A 139 6.80 5.03 -5.04
N MET A 140 5.49 5.29 -5.18
CA MET A 140 4.94 5.84 -6.41
C MET A 140 5.50 7.23 -6.75
N ALA A 141 5.82 8.05 -5.75
CA ALA A 141 6.43 9.36 -5.94
C ALA A 141 7.80 9.30 -6.65
N ILE A 142 8.52 8.17 -6.55
CA ILE A 142 9.83 7.97 -7.21
C ILE A 142 9.69 7.96 -8.74
N PHE A 143 8.58 7.41 -9.26
CA PHE A 143 8.43 7.14 -10.69
C PHE A 143 7.69 8.24 -11.44
N THR A 144 7.19 9.29 -10.78
CA THR A 144 6.40 10.33 -11.44
C THR A 144 7.19 11.09 -12.49
N VAL A 145 8.52 11.21 -12.33
CA VAL A 145 9.40 11.88 -13.30
C VAL A 145 9.55 11.11 -14.62
N THR A 146 9.38 9.79 -14.58
CA THR A 146 9.46 8.91 -15.76
C THR A 146 8.09 8.43 -16.25
N SER A 147 7.02 8.76 -15.53
CA SER A 147 5.66 8.29 -15.81
C SER A 147 4.98 9.15 -16.89
N THR A 148 4.15 8.50 -17.71
CA THR A 148 3.28 9.18 -18.69
C THR A 148 1.91 9.55 -18.11
N SER A 149 1.63 9.22 -16.84
CA SER A 149 0.32 9.46 -16.19
C SER A 149 0.01 10.93 -15.94
N GLY A 150 1.02 11.81 -15.96
CA GLY A 150 0.86 13.24 -15.68
C GLY A 150 0.55 13.59 -14.22
N VAL A 151 0.57 12.60 -13.32
CA VAL A 151 0.33 12.80 -11.89
C VAL A 151 1.61 13.30 -11.21
N PRO A 152 1.60 14.46 -10.54
CA PRO A 152 2.80 14.99 -9.87
C PRO A 152 3.13 14.20 -8.59
N SER A 153 4.42 14.13 -8.24
CA SER A 153 4.91 13.49 -7.00
C SER A 153 4.25 14.04 -5.74
N ALA A 154 3.98 15.35 -5.71
CA ALA A 154 3.32 16.04 -4.60
C ALA A 154 2.00 15.38 -4.21
N LYS A 155 1.23 14.83 -5.15
CA LYS A 155 0.00 14.10 -4.83
C LYS A 155 0.30 12.89 -3.95
N TYR A 156 1.25 12.06 -4.36
CA TYR A 156 1.62 10.85 -3.63
C TYR A 156 2.28 11.17 -2.28
N PHE A 157 3.06 12.25 -2.20
CA PHE A 157 3.59 12.71 -0.91
C PHE A 157 2.49 13.19 0.05
N ASN A 158 1.44 13.86 -0.45
CA ASN A 158 0.29 14.21 0.38
C ASN A 158 -0.47 12.98 0.86
N ASP A 159 -0.70 11.99 -0.02
CA ASP A 159 -1.35 10.74 0.34
C ASP A 159 -0.52 9.98 1.42
N ALA A 160 0.81 9.93 1.25
CA ALA A 160 1.70 9.34 2.25
C ALA A 160 1.64 10.07 3.59
N LYS A 161 1.60 11.42 3.60
CA LYS A 161 1.54 12.22 4.84
C LYS A 161 0.30 11.90 5.67
N ILE A 162 -0.86 11.79 5.02
CA ILE A 162 -2.12 11.45 5.68
C ILE A 162 -2.01 10.10 6.39
N GLU A 163 -1.40 9.11 5.74
CA GLU A 163 -1.22 7.78 6.34
C GLU A 163 -0.16 7.78 7.46
N ILE A 164 0.88 8.62 7.37
CA ILE A 164 1.86 8.81 8.44
C ILE A 164 1.20 9.44 9.68
N GLU A 165 0.38 10.46 9.49
CA GLU A 165 -0.39 11.09 10.58
C GLU A 165 -1.34 10.09 11.24
N ARG A 166 -2.00 9.25 10.43
CA ARG A 166 -2.87 8.18 10.94
C ARG A 166 -2.08 7.14 11.73
N CYS A 167 -0.94 6.70 11.21
CA CYS A 167 -0.05 5.77 11.91
C CYS A 167 0.43 6.34 13.25
N ALA A 168 0.86 7.61 13.28
CA ALA A 168 1.32 8.26 14.51
C ALA A 168 0.21 8.30 15.56
N LYS A 169 -1.01 8.64 15.16
CA LYS A 169 -2.17 8.61 16.05
C LYS A 169 -2.45 7.20 16.60
N SER A 170 -2.49 6.18 15.74
CA SER A 170 -2.73 4.80 16.18
C SER A 170 -1.62 4.28 17.11
N MET A 171 -0.37 4.72 16.91
CA MET A 171 0.71 4.44 17.86
C MET A 171 0.47 5.15 19.20
N ASP A 172 0.03 6.40 19.21
CA ASP A 172 -0.26 7.12 20.46
C ASP A 172 -1.41 6.46 21.25
N ASP A 173 -2.47 6.05 20.55
CA ASP A 173 -3.61 5.32 21.14
C ASP A 173 -3.17 3.95 21.68
N LEU A 174 -2.34 3.19 20.93
CA LEU A 174 -1.81 1.90 21.37
C LEU A 174 -0.88 2.07 22.58
N ALA A 175 -0.03 3.10 22.59
CA ALA A 175 0.87 3.41 23.69
C ALA A 175 0.11 3.57 25.03
N ALA A 176 -1.05 4.24 24.98
CA ALA A 176 -1.92 4.39 26.14
C ALA A 176 -2.44 3.04 26.67
N MET A 177 -2.75 2.08 25.79
CA MET A 177 -3.20 0.74 26.19
C MET A 177 -2.11 -0.08 26.88
N ILE A 178 -0.86 0.07 26.45
CA ILE A 178 0.28 -0.69 26.99
C ILE A 178 1.03 0.05 28.11
N GLY A 179 0.50 1.19 28.56
CA GLY A 179 1.09 1.99 29.65
C GLY A 179 2.40 2.69 29.28
N LEU A 180 2.70 2.83 27.98
CA LEU A 180 3.82 3.60 27.50
C LEU A 180 3.44 5.07 27.42
N LYS A 181 4.20 5.92 28.10
CA LYS A 181 4.10 7.37 27.87
C LYS A 181 4.72 7.70 26.51
N PRO A 182 4.03 8.48 25.67
CA PRO A 182 4.61 9.03 24.45
C PRO A 182 5.76 9.99 24.76
#